data_AF-A0A1V5DID0-F1
#
_entry.id   AF-A0A1V5DID0-F1
#
_cell.length_a   1.000
_cell.length_b   1.000
_cell.length_c   1.000
_cell.angle_alpha   90.00
_cell.angle_beta   90.00
_cell.angle_gamma   90.00
#
_symmetry.space_group_name_H-M   'P 1'
#
loop_
_entity.id
_entity.type
_entity.pdbx_description
1 polymer ?
#
loop_
_entity_poly.entity_id
_entity_poly.type
_entity_poly.pdbx_seq_one_letter_code
_entity_poly.pdbx_strand_id
1 'polypeptide(L)'
;MDKFTQVPLNKIEFNQNNLYREDSFTDMQVGSIRVLIPVKPDGSEDSSRAALFIGQAQVMSPQGPLPLQGPIEAKSLSEAMDKFPQAMEQALKQMLSEVREYQRQQESGLILPGK
;
A
#
# COMPACT_ATOMS: atom_id res chain seq x y z
N MET A 1 -3.45 -27.34 1.81
CA MET A 1 -4.52 -26.57 1.16
C MET A 1 -5.60 -26.31 2.19
N ASP A 2 -6.08 -25.07 2.19
CA ASP A 2 -7.18 -24.48 2.98
C ASP A 2 -7.02 -24.33 4.50
N LYS A 3 -6.34 -23.23 4.87
CA LYS A 3 -6.52 -22.54 6.16
C LYS A 3 -7.25 -21.20 5.96
N PHE A 4 -8.34 -21.20 5.20
CA PHE A 4 -9.32 -20.12 5.32
C PHE A 4 -10.20 -20.47 6.51
N THR A 5 -9.72 -20.13 7.71
CA THR A 5 -10.54 -20.14 8.91
C THR A 5 -11.81 -19.36 8.59
N GLN A 6 -12.96 -20.04 8.55
CA GLN A 6 -14.27 -19.39 8.39
C GLN A 6 -14.43 -18.40 9.54
N VAL A 7 -14.14 -17.13 9.28
CA VAL A 7 -14.57 -16.05 10.17
C VAL A 7 -16.09 -16.10 10.13
N PRO A 8 -16.77 -16.40 11.24
CA PRO A 8 -18.22 -16.50 11.22
C PRO A 8 -18.78 -15.13 10.87
N LEU A 9 -19.73 -15.08 9.92
CA LEU A 9 -20.24 -13.83 9.34
C LEU A 9 -20.80 -12.86 10.39
N ASN A 10 -21.19 -13.36 11.58
CA ASN A 10 -21.66 -12.57 12.72
C ASN A 10 -20.57 -11.77 13.45
N LYS A 11 -19.29 -11.94 13.10
CA LYS A 11 -18.15 -11.18 13.66
C LYS A 11 -17.62 -10.10 12.70
N ILE A 12 -18.28 -9.87 11.57
CA ILE A 12 -17.90 -8.81 10.63
C ILE A 12 -18.53 -7.50 11.13
N GLU A 13 -17.71 -6.66 11.76
CA GLU A 13 -18.13 -5.34 12.25
C GLU A 13 -17.59 -4.24 11.34
N PHE A 14 -18.46 -3.31 10.94
CA PHE A 14 -18.07 -2.14 10.15
C PHE A 14 -17.65 -1.00 11.08
N ASN A 15 -16.40 -0.54 10.96
CA ASN A 15 -15.89 0.56 11.79
C ASN A 15 -16.38 1.92 11.28
N GLN A 16 -17.49 2.39 11.85
CA GLN A 16 -18.09 3.68 11.52
C GLN A 16 -17.24 4.90 11.94
N ASN A 17 -16.18 4.71 12.75
CA ASN A 17 -15.33 5.79 13.23
C ASN A 17 -14.08 6.02 12.36
N ASN A 18 -13.85 5.19 11.34
CA ASN A 18 -12.67 5.29 10.47
C ASN A 18 -13.03 5.18 8.99
N LEU A 19 -13.88 6.10 8.54
CA LEU A 19 -14.41 6.10 7.18
C LEU A 19 -13.59 6.99 6.25
N TYR A 20 -13.42 6.51 5.02
CA TYR A 20 -12.79 7.22 3.91
C TYR A 20 -13.58 6.97 2.62
N ARG A 21 -13.77 8.01 1.81
CA ARG A 21 -14.07 7.88 0.38
C ARG A 21 -12.77 7.59 -0.36
N GLU A 22 -12.78 6.59 -1.22
CA GLU A 22 -11.63 6.23 -2.06
C GLU A 22 -11.88 6.69 -3.50
N ASP A 23 -11.02 7.59 -3.99
CA ASP A 23 -10.98 8.03 -5.39
C ASP A 23 -9.68 7.51 -6.04
N SER A 24 -9.71 7.19 -7.34
CA SER A 24 -8.55 6.70 -8.09
C SER A 24 -8.33 7.51 -9.36
N PHE A 25 -7.10 8.00 -9.54
CA PHE A 25 -6.67 8.80 -10.68
C PHE A 25 -5.57 8.04 -11.41
N THR A 26 -5.71 7.84 -12.72
CA THR A 26 -4.74 7.08 -13.51
C THR A 26 -4.49 7.77 -14.84
N ASP A 27 -3.25 7.67 -15.32
CA ASP A 27 -2.88 8.05 -16.67
C ASP A 27 -2.97 6.89 -17.67
N MET A 28 -3.35 5.69 -17.20
CA MET A 28 -3.40 4.44 -17.96
C MET A 28 -2.07 4.03 -18.62
N GLN A 29 -0.95 4.59 -18.16
CA GLN A 29 0.37 4.38 -18.76
C GLN A 29 1.43 4.09 -17.70
N VAL A 30 1.66 5.03 -16.79
CA VAL A 30 2.72 4.96 -15.78
C VAL A 30 2.17 4.42 -14.46
N GLY A 31 0.96 4.79 -14.08
CA GLY A 31 0.40 4.35 -12.80
C GLY A 31 -0.93 4.96 -12.42
N SER A 32 -1.20 4.89 -11.12
CA SER A 32 -2.37 5.48 -10.49
C SER A 32 -2.07 6.06 -9.12
N ILE A 33 -2.81 7.11 -8.76
CA ILE A 33 -2.84 7.71 -7.43
C ILE A 33 -4.22 7.43 -6.83
N ARG A 34 -4.24 6.72 -5.71
CA ARG A 34 -5.42 6.56 -4.87
C ARG A 34 -5.45 7.66 -3.83
N VAL A 35 -6.60 8.31 -3.68
CA VAL A 35 -6.84 9.34 -2.68
C VAL A 35 -7.88 8.81 -1.69
N LEU A 36 -7.52 8.78 -0.42
CA LEU A 36 -8.43 8.44 0.67
C LEU A 36 -8.84 9.74 1.35
N ILE A 37 -10.09 10.14 1.14
CA ILE A 37 -10.68 11.37 1.68
C ILE A 37 -11.46 10.99 2.93
N PRO A 38 -11.08 11.46 4.13
CA PRO A 38 -11.80 11.17 5.35
C PRO A 38 -13.26 11.62 5.26
N VAL A 39 -14.18 10.77 5.71
CA VAL A 39 -15.61 11.11 5.77
C VAL A 39 -16.19 10.79 7.14
N LYS A 40 -17.31 11.44 7.46
CA LYS A 40 -18.16 11.16 8.62
C LYS A 40 -19.14 10.02 8.31
N PRO A 41 -19.84 9.46 9.32
CA PRO A 41 -20.87 8.43 9.09
C PRO A 41 -22.01 8.85 8.16
N ASP A 42 -22.27 10.15 8.03
CA ASP A 42 -23.26 10.71 7.11
C ASP A 42 -22.74 10.83 5.66
N GLY A 43 -21.49 10.47 5.40
CA GLY A 43 -20.84 10.54 4.08
C GLY A 43 -20.29 11.92 3.72
N SER A 44 -20.47 12.93 4.57
CA SER A 44 -19.85 14.25 4.38
C SER A 44 -18.35 14.20 4.67
N GLU A 45 -17.59 15.07 4.01
CA GLU A 45 -16.14 15.15 4.21
C GLU A 45 -15.79 15.57 5.64
N ASP A 46 -14.76 14.93 6.19
CA ASP A 46 -14.20 15.23 7.49
C ASP A 46 -12.90 16.02 7.34
N SER A 47 -13.03 17.35 7.26
CA SER A 47 -11.92 18.29 7.10
C SER A 47 -10.97 18.37 8.31
N SER A 48 -11.28 17.69 9.42
CA SER A 48 -10.37 17.61 10.57
C SER A 48 -9.20 16.65 10.34
N ARG A 49 -9.34 15.73 9.38
CA ARG A 49 -8.33 14.75 9.00
C ARG A 49 -7.78 15.08 7.61
N ALA A 50 -6.49 14.85 7.41
CA ALA A 50 -5.87 15.03 6.10
C ALA A 50 -6.22 13.87 5.16
N ALA A 51 -6.37 14.18 3.87
CA ALA A 51 -6.46 13.15 2.83
C ALA A 51 -5.12 12.39 2.73
N LEU A 52 -5.20 11.10 2.42
CA LEU A 52 -4.03 10.26 2.19
C LEU A 52 -3.89 10.00 0.70
N PHE A 53 -2.66 10.10 0.20
CA PHE A 53 -2.32 9.83 -1.19
C PHE A 53 -1.46 8.58 -1.26
N ILE A 54 -1.79 7.66 -2.15
CA ILE A 54 -1.08 6.40 -2.32
C ILE A 54 -0.79 6.22 -3.81
N GLY A 55 0.49 6.19 -4.16
CA GLY A 55 0.94 5.93 -5.52
C GLY A 55 1.00 4.43 -5.78
N GLN A 56 0.68 4.06 -7.02
CA GLN A 56 0.75 2.70 -7.52
C GLN A 56 1.40 2.72 -8.91
N ALA A 57 2.42 1.90 -9.11
CA ALA A 57 3.11 1.73 -10.38
C ALA A 57 3.45 0.24 -10.59
N GLN A 58 3.95 -0.09 -11.77
CA GLN A 58 4.51 -1.41 -12.04
C GLN A 58 5.90 -1.25 -12.65
N VAL A 59 6.84 -2.08 -12.21
CA VAL A 59 8.17 -2.17 -12.82
C VAL A 59 8.38 -3.55 -13.41
N MET A 60 9.03 -3.63 -14.55
CA MET A 60 9.33 -4.92 -15.18
C MET A 60 10.60 -5.52 -14.55
N SER A 61 10.47 -6.67 -13.91
CA SER A 61 11.60 -7.46 -13.42
C SER A 61 11.86 -8.65 -14.37
N PRO A 62 13.02 -9.34 -14.27
CA PRO A 62 13.27 -10.54 -15.06
C PRO A 62 12.25 -11.67 -14.82
N GLN A 63 11.59 -11.68 -13.66
CA GLN A 63 10.57 -12.66 -13.29
C GLN A 63 9.14 -12.22 -13.63
N GLY A 64 8.96 -11.02 -14.20
CA GLY A 64 7.67 -10.45 -14.57
C GLY A 64 7.41 -9.08 -13.94
N PRO A 65 6.20 -8.52 -14.16
CA PRO A 65 5.82 -7.22 -13.60
C PRO A 65 5.73 -7.30 -12.08
N LEU A 66 6.32 -6.32 -11.42
CA LEU A 66 6.37 -6.19 -9.98
C LEU A 66 5.56 -4.96 -9.57
N PRO A 67 4.47 -5.13 -8.80
CA PRO A 67 3.68 -4.00 -8.35
C PRO A 67 4.46 -3.20 -7.31
N LEU A 68 4.50 -1.88 -7.50
CA LEU A 68 5.00 -0.93 -6.52
C LEU A 68 3.84 -0.12 -5.96
N GLN A 69 3.82 0.05 -4.65
CA GLN A 69 2.86 0.89 -3.96
C GLN A 69 3.56 1.62 -2.81
N GLY A 70 3.25 2.90 -2.64
CA GLY A 70 3.83 3.68 -1.56
C GLY A 70 2.98 4.90 -1.20
N PRO A 71 3.04 5.37 0.05
CA PRO A 71 2.42 6.63 0.44
C PRO A 71 3.08 7.79 -0.29
N ILE A 72 2.30 8.83 -0.60
CA ILE A 72 2.78 10.10 -1.14
C ILE A 72 2.49 11.18 -0.11
N GLU A 73 3.52 11.81 0.43
CA GLU A 73 3.37 12.92 1.37
C GLU A 73 2.93 14.19 0.61
N ALA A 74 1.62 14.38 0.46
CA ALA A 74 1.04 15.50 -0.29
C ALA A 74 -0.23 16.04 0.37
N LYS A 75 -0.57 17.29 0.06
CA LYS A 75 -1.78 17.98 0.52
C LYS A 75 -2.82 18.18 -0.58
N SER A 76 -2.49 17.85 -1.82
CA SER A 76 -3.36 17.99 -2.99
C SER A 76 -3.01 16.94 -4.05
N LEU A 77 -3.92 16.69 -4.99
CA LEU A 77 -3.66 15.79 -6.11
C LEU A 77 -2.51 16.28 -6.98
N SER A 78 -2.39 17.60 -7.21
CA SER A 78 -1.28 18.18 -7.98
C SER A 78 0.07 17.89 -7.33
N GLU A 79 0.18 18.17 -6.03
CA GLU A 79 1.40 17.86 -5.27
C GLU A 79 1.68 16.35 -5.23
N ALA A 80 0.64 15.53 -5.18
CA ALA A 80 0.78 14.08 -5.21
C ALA A 80 1.34 13.60 -6.56
N MET A 81 0.89 14.18 -7.68
CA MET A 81 1.44 13.91 -9.02
C MET A 81 2.91 14.34 -9.11
N ASP A 82 3.26 15.53 -8.60
CA ASP A 82 4.65 16.03 -8.61
C ASP A 82 5.59 15.14 -7.78
N LYS A 83 5.11 14.63 -6.64
CA LYS A 83 5.88 13.76 -5.73
C LYS A 83 5.83 12.28 -6.08
N PHE A 84 5.00 11.88 -7.03
CA PHE A 84 4.81 10.48 -7.40
C PHE A 84 6.12 9.74 -7.74
N PRO A 85 7.02 10.29 -8.59
CA PRO A 85 8.25 9.58 -8.96
C PRO A 85 9.14 9.28 -7.74
N GLN A 86 9.26 10.25 -6.82
CA GLN A 86 10.04 10.09 -5.59
C GLN A 86 9.44 9.01 -4.69
N ALA A 87 8.12 8.98 -4.54
CA ALA A 87 7.43 7.97 -3.75
C ALA A 87 7.61 6.56 -4.33
N MET A 88 7.58 6.39 -5.66
CA MET A 88 7.80 5.10 -6.32
C MET A 88 9.24 4.61 -6.19
N GLU A 89 10.23 5.53 -6.24
CA GLU A 89 11.63 5.18 -5.98
C GLU A 89 11.84 4.69 -4.54
N GLN A 90 11.20 5.36 -3.57
CA GLN A 90 11.24 4.94 -2.16
C GLN A 90 10.58 3.58 -1.95
N ALA A 91 9.40 3.36 -2.54
CA ALA A 91 8.70 2.08 -2.49
C ALA A 91 9.56 0.94 -3.07
N LEU A 92 10.23 1.18 -4.20
CA LEU A 92 11.17 0.22 -4.80
C LEU A 92 12.33 -0.09 -3.86
N LYS A 93 12.96 0.93 -3.27
CA LYS A 93 14.07 0.76 -2.33
C LYS A 93 13.67 -0.06 -1.10
N GLN A 94 12.50 0.23 -0.53
CA GLN A 94 11.96 -0.50 0.61
C GLN A 94 11.74 -1.98 0.27
N MET A 95 11.05 -2.25 -0.84
CA MET A 95 10.81 -3.61 -1.31
C MET A 95 12.12 -4.38 -1.54
N LEU A 96 13.14 -3.77 -2.16
CA LEU A 96 14.46 -4.39 -2.33
C LEU A 96 15.20 -4.61 -1.00
N SER A 97 14.95 -3.78 0.02
CA SER A 97 15.48 -4.01 1.38
C SER A 97 14.84 -5.23 2.02
N GLU A 98 13.50 -5.31 1.98
CA GLU A 98 12.72 -6.42 2.55
C GLU A 98 13.09 -7.76 1.89
N VAL A 99 13.25 -7.78 0.56
CA VAL A 99 13.71 -8.97 -0.18
C VAL A 99 15.10 -9.43 0.30
N ARG A 100 16.05 -8.49 0.46
CA ARG A 100 17.41 -8.81 0.94
C ARG A 100 17.41 -9.30 2.40
N GLU A 101 16.58 -8.71 3.25
CA GLU A 101 16.43 -9.17 4.64
C GLU A 101 15.84 -10.57 4.72
N TYR A 102 14.81 -10.85 3.92
CA TYR A 102 14.23 -12.17 3.82
C TYR A 102 15.25 -13.21 3.34
N GLN A 103 16.05 -12.91 2.31
CA GLN A 103 17.13 -13.79 1.85
C GLN A 103 18.15 -14.09 2.95
N ARG A 104 18.60 -13.06 3.71
CA ARG A 104 19.51 -13.25 4.84
C ARG A 104 18.94 -14.14 5.94
N GLN A 105 17.65 -14.00 6.24
CA GLN A 105 16.98 -14.85 7.25
C GLN A 105 16.90 -16.31 6.79
N GLN A 106 16.63 -16.55 5.50
CA GLN A 106 16.61 -17.89 4.90
C GLN A 106 17.99 -18.57 4.96
N GLU A 107 19.06 -17.82 4.66
CA GLU A 107 20.44 -18.32 4.74
C GLU A 107 20.89 -18.55 6.20
N SER A 108 20.46 -17.70 7.13
CA SER A 108 20.81 -17.80 8.55
C SER A 108 20.02 -18.88 9.30
N GLY A 109 18.83 -19.26 8.81
CA GLY A 109 17.97 -20.28 9.40
C GLY A 109 18.41 -21.73 9.16
N LEU A 110 19.50 -21.96 8.40
CA LEU A 110 20.01 -23.29 8.04
C LEU A 110 21.15 -23.79 8.95
N ILE A 111 21.48 -23.06 10.04
CA ILE A 111 22.40 -23.54 11.08
C ILE A 111 21.58 -23.92 12.30
N LEU A 112 21.12 -25.18 12.35
CA LEU A 112 20.90 -25.90 13.61
C LEU A 112 22.21 -26.66 13.91
N PRO A 113 23.11 -26.18 14.77
CA PRO A 113 24.17 -27.02 15.31
C PRO A 113 23.52 -28.02 16.26
N GLY A 114 23.80 -29.30 16.03
CA GLY A 114 23.16 -30.41 16.72
C GLY A 114 23.19 -30.31 18.25
N LYS A 115 22.07 -30.71 18.84
CA LYS A 115 21.99 -31.54 20.04
C LYS A 115 20.82 -32.51 19.88
#